data_AF-A0A8S3KCU7-F1
#
_entry.id   AF-A0A8S3KCU7-F1
#
_cell.length_a   1.000
_cell.length_b   1.000
_cell.length_c   1.000
_cell.angle_alpha   90.00
_cell.angle_beta   90.00
_cell.angle_gamma   90.00
#
_symmetry.space_group_name_H-M   'P 1'
#
loop_
_entity.id
_entity.type
_entity.pdbx_description
1 polymer ?
#
loop_
_entity_poly.entity_id
_entity_poly.type
_entity_poly.pdbx_seq_one_letter_code
_entity_poly.pdbx_strand_id
1 'polypeptide(L)'
;DGHLRPTTLFCTFDINNLYTMLPQQQSLDILVEFLQTHEKLHVQGMDIATIRELARIVIEENAFVYRNKYYQQIIGGAMGSQFTLTLANIFMWKWEKQSICKQLPSFEIYGRYVT
;
A
#
# COMPACT_ATOMS: atom_id res chain seq x y z
N ASP A 1 1.33 -14.00 -32.31
CA ASP A 1 2.45 -14.86 -31.88
C ASP A 1 3.22 -14.19 -30.75
N GLY A 2 2.59 -14.15 -29.56
CA GLY A 2 3.12 -13.51 -28.35
C GLY A 2 4.23 -14.33 -27.71
N HIS A 3 5.39 -14.38 -28.36
CA HIS A 3 6.46 -15.27 -27.96
C HIS A 3 7.56 -14.51 -27.22
N LEU A 4 7.61 -14.76 -25.92
CA LEU A 4 8.79 -14.58 -25.11
C LEU A 4 9.97 -15.24 -25.85
N ARG A 5 11.07 -14.52 -25.99
CA ARG A 5 12.24 -15.00 -26.72
C ARG A 5 12.93 -16.09 -25.89
N PRO A 6 13.73 -16.98 -26.51
CA PRO A 6 14.58 -17.90 -25.76
C PRO A 6 15.53 -17.18 -24.77
N THR A 7 15.82 -15.90 -25.00
CA THR A 7 16.63 -15.04 -24.13
C THR A 7 15.81 -14.26 -23.10
N THR A 8 14.49 -14.44 -23.02
CA THR A 8 13.65 -13.74 -22.05
C THR A 8 13.93 -14.28 -20.65
N LEU A 9 14.30 -13.38 -19.74
CA LEU A 9 14.52 -13.70 -18.34
C LEU A 9 13.23 -13.48 -17.55
N PHE A 10 12.92 -14.43 -16.68
CA PHE A 10 11.83 -14.31 -15.72
C PHE A 10 12.41 -13.93 -14.36
N CYS A 11 11.85 -12.89 -13.76
CA CYS A 11 12.20 -12.46 -12.41
C CYS A 11 10.92 -12.37 -11.59
N THR A 12 10.98 -12.87 -10.35
CA THR A 12 9.89 -12.78 -9.38
C THR A 12 10.40 -12.12 -8.13
N PHE A 13 9.62 -11.21 -7.58
CA PHE A 13 9.90 -10.56 -6.30
C PHE A 13 8.81 -10.95 -5.32
N ASP A 14 9.22 -11.30 -4.11
CA ASP A 14 8.30 -11.56 -3.01
C ASP A 14 8.41 -10.44 -1.97
N ILE A 15 7.27 -9.85 -1.62
CA ILE A 15 7.19 -8.75 -0.66
C ILE A 15 6.72 -9.31 0.66
N ASN A 16 7.67 -9.50 1.57
CA ASN A 16 7.39 -10.04 2.89
C ASN A 16 6.72 -9.02 3.79
N ASN A 17 5.71 -9.47 4.54
CA ASN A 17 5.12 -8.75 5.68
C ASN A 17 4.62 -7.33 5.36
N LEU A 18 4.15 -7.07 4.13
CA LEU A 18 3.76 -5.74 3.69
C LEU A 18 2.80 -5.05 4.68
N TYR A 19 1.72 -5.73 5.08
CA TYR A 19 0.69 -5.16 5.95
C TYR A 19 1.19 -4.83 7.36
N THR A 20 2.06 -5.66 7.92
CA THR A 20 2.55 -5.53 9.30
C THR A 20 3.76 -4.60 9.40
N MET A 21 4.36 -4.22 8.26
CA MET A 21 5.56 -3.39 8.19
C MET A 21 5.34 -2.03 7.51
N LEU A 22 4.10 -1.66 7.17
CA LEU A 22 3.82 -0.33 6.63
C LEU A 22 4.29 0.78 7.60
N PRO A 23 5.14 1.72 7.15
CA PRO A 23 5.43 2.92 7.93
C PRO A 23 4.16 3.79 7.98
N GLN A 24 3.56 3.93 9.16
CA GLN A 24 2.20 4.48 9.31
C GLN A 24 2.09 5.91 8.78
N GLN A 25 2.93 6.84 9.24
CA GLN A 25 2.92 8.24 8.77
C GLN A 25 3.13 8.35 7.26
N GLN A 26 4.13 7.65 6.73
CA GLN A 26 4.40 7.65 5.30
C GLN A 26 3.21 7.11 4.50
N SER A 27 2.54 6.09 5.02
CA SER A 27 1.36 5.50 4.37
C SER A 27 0.18 6.49 4.33
N LEU A 28 -0.02 7.28 5.39
CA LEU A 28 -1.02 8.35 5.42
C LEU A 28 -0.69 9.47 4.43
N ASP A 29 0.58 9.84 4.30
CA ASP A 29 1.00 10.86 3.35
C ASP A 29 0.86 10.37 1.90
N ILE A 30 1.19 9.10 1.63
CA ILE A 30 0.97 8.47 0.31
C ILE A 30 -0.52 8.36 0.00
N LEU A 31 -1.39 8.10 0.99
CA LEU A 31 -2.84 8.12 0.80
C LEU A 31 -3.32 9.50 0.34
N VAL A 32 -2.86 10.58 0.98
CA VAL A 32 -3.17 11.95 0.57
C VAL A 32 -2.71 12.21 -0.86
N GLU A 33 -1.47 11.85 -1.18
CA GLU A 33 -0.91 12.01 -2.53
C GLU A 33 -1.74 11.23 -3.57
N PHE A 34 -2.14 10.00 -3.24
CA PHE A 34 -2.94 9.15 -4.11
C PHE A 34 -4.29 9.79 -4.43
N LEU A 35 -4.97 10.31 -3.40
CA LEU A 35 -6.26 10.99 -3.56
C LEU A 35 -6.15 12.26 -4.42
N GLN A 36 -5.11 13.07 -4.17
CA GLN A 36 -4.83 14.28 -4.95
C GLN A 36 -4.52 13.95 -6.41
N THR A 37 -3.70 12.92 -6.65
CA THR A 37 -3.30 12.50 -8.00
C THR A 37 -4.48 12.05 -8.86
N HIS A 38 -5.53 11.49 -8.24
CA HIS A 38 -6.74 11.04 -8.93
C HIS A 38 -7.90 12.02 -8.81
N GLU A 39 -7.61 13.28 -8.45
CA GLU A 39 -8.59 14.37 -8.33
C GLU A 39 -9.76 14.04 -7.39
N LYS A 40 -9.53 13.18 -6.38
CA LYS A 40 -10.50 12.79 -5.35
C LYS A 40 -10.44 13.75 -4.17
N LEU A 41 -10.77 15.02 -4.45
CA LEU A 41 -10.79 16.08 -3.44
C LEU A 41 -11.86 15.84 -2.35
N HIS A 42 -12.94 15.14 -2.71
CA HIS A 42 -13.97 14.73 -1.78
C HIS A 42 -14.35 13.27 -2.02
N VAL A 43 -14.46 12.48 -0.95
CA VAL A 43 -14.96 11.10 -0.98
C VAL A 43 -16.16 11.02 -0.07
N GLN A 44 -17.34 10.69 -0.63
CA GLN A 44 -18.61 10.66 0.12
C GLN A 44 -18.89 11.97 0.90
N GLY A 45 -18.48 13.11 0.36
CA GLY A 45 -18.64 14.43 1.00
C GLY A 45 -17.58 14.80 2.04
N MET A 46 -16.65 13.89 2.36
CA MET A 46 -15.51 14.19 3.24
C MET A 46 -14.34 14.74 2.44
N ASP A 47 -13.68 15.76 2.98
CA ASP A 47 -12.45 16.30 2.41
C ASP A 47 -11.23 15.40 2.73
N ILE A 48 -10.12 15.66 2.04
CA ILE A 48 -8.88 14.86 2.20
C ILE A 48 -8.35 14.92 3.63
N ALA A 49 -8.50 16.06 4.33
CA ALA A 49 -8.04 16.21 5.71
C ALA A 49 -8.82 15.28 6.66
N THR A 50 -10.14 15.22 6.50
CA THR A 50 -11.00 14.30 7.26
C THR A 50 -10.65 12.85 6.97
N ILE A 51 -10.46 12.49 5.69
CA ILE A 51 -10.08 11.12 5.29
C ILE A 51 -8.73 10.74 5.90
N ARG A 52 -7.75 11.65 5.87
CA ARG A 52 -6.43 11.42 6.47
C ARG A 52 -6.53 11.19 7.97
N GLU A 53 -7.36 11.97 8.67
CA GLU A 53 -7.54 11.83 10.11
C GLU A 53 -8.25 10.53 10.49
N LEU A 54 -9.30 10.14 9.75
CA LEU A 54 -9.96 8.84 9.94
C LEU A 54 -8.98 7.68 9.69
N ALA A 55 -8.18 7.77 8.62
CA ALA A 55 -7.14 6.80 8.32
C ALA A 55 -6.09 6.70 9.44
N ARG A 56 -5.68 7.85 9.99
CA ARG A 56 -4.75 7.94 11.11
C ARG A 56 -5.28 7.20 12.33
N ILE A 57 -6.53 7.45 12.71
CA ILE A 57 -7.18 6.79 13.84
C ILE A 57 -7.19 5.27 13.63
N VAL A 58 -7.59 4.79 12.44
CA VAL A 58 -7.67 3.35 12.16
C VAL A 58 -6.31 2.66 12.26
N ILE A 59 -5.23 3.31 11.84
CA ILE A 59 -3.90 2.68 11.80
C ILE A 59 -3.07 2.88 13.08
N GLU A 60 -3.17 4.03 13.73
CA GLU A 60 -2.36 4.39 14.92
C GLU A 60 -3.03 3.99 16.23
N GLU A 61 -4.36 4.03 16.31
CA GLU A 61 -5.10 3.71 17.54
C GLU A 61 -5.50 2.22 17.60
N ASN A 62 -4.87 1.38 16.77
CA ASN A 62 -5.13 -0.04 16.76
C ASN A 62 -4.54 -0.71 18.02
N ALA A 63 -5.42 -1.23 18.88
CA ALA A 63 -5.06 -1.95 20.08
C ALA A 63 -5.51 -3.42 20.01
N PHE A 64 -4.70 -4.33 20.56
CA PHE A 64 -5.01 -5.75 20.62
C PHE A 64 -4.61 -6.37 21.97
N VAL A 65 -5.23 -7.51 22.27
CA VAL A 65 -4.95 -8.26 23.50
C VAL A 65 -4.16 -9.51 23.18
N TYR A 66 -3.06 -9.72 23.88
CA TYR A 66 -2.30 -10.96 23.81
C TYR A 66 -1.88 -11.38 25.22
N ARG A 67 -2.17 -12.64 25.59
CA ARG A 67 -1.86 -13.19 26.92
C ARG A 67 -2.32 -12.28 28.07
N ASN A 68 -3.56 -11.79 27.97
CA ASN A 68 -4.18 -10.91 28.97
C ASN A 68 -3.46 -9.57 29.20
N LYS A 69 -2.70 -9.11 28.20
CA LYS A 69 -2.05 -7.79 28.18
C LYS A 69 -2.52 -7.01 26.95
N TYR A 70 -2.69 -5.71 27.13
CA TYR A 70 -3.07 -4.78 26.07
C TYR A 70 -1.81 -4.24 25.38
N TYR A 71 -1.86 -4.17 24.07
CA TYR A 71 -0.78 -3.66 23.22
C TYR A 71 -1.36 -2.71 22.19
N GLN A 72 -0.62 -1.64 21.89
CA GLN A 72 -0.89 -0.76 20.76
C GLN A 72 0.05 -1.12 19.61
N GLN A 73 -0.48 -1.19 18.41
CA GLN A 73 0.32 -1.44 17.21
C GLN A 73 0.96 -0.14 16.73
N ILE A 74 2.28 -0.08 16.76
CA ILE A 74 3.08 1.12 16.41
C ILE A 74 3.66 1.09 14.98
N ILE A 75 3.47 -0.01 14.26
CA ILE A 75 3.95 -0.21 12.89
C ILE A 75 2.97 -1.11 12.13
N GLY A 76 2.82 -0.87 10.83
CA GLY A 76 1.85 -1.60 10.02
C GLY A 76 0.41 -1.23 10.35
N GLY A 77 -0.51 -2.06 9.88
CA GLY A 77 -1.90 -2.03 10.31
C GLY A 77 -2.38 -3.40 10.78
N ALA A 78 -3.58 -3.45 11.33
CA ALA A 78 -4.18 -4.68 11.82
C ALA A 78 -4.28 -5.73 10.70
N MET A 79 -3.75 -6.93 10.92
CA MET A 79 -3.96 -8.03 9.99
C MET A 79 -5.46 -8.35 9.88
N GLY A 80 -5.95 -8.53 8.65
CA GLY A 80 -7.37 -8.74 8.38
C GLY A 80 -8.20 -7.46 8.26
N SER A 81 -7.62 -6.27 8.50
CA SER A 81 -8.30 -5.01 8.23
C SER A 81 -8.39 -4.74 6.72
N GLN A 82 -9.62 -4.55 6.24
CA GLN A 82 -9.88 -4.14 4.86
C GLN A 82 -9.20 -2.80 4.52
N PHE A 83 -9.11 -1.91 5.51
CA PHE A 83 -8.45 -0.62 5.34
C PHE A 83 -6.93 -0.78 5.20
N THR A 84 -6.30 -1.62 6.02
CA THR A 84 -4.86 -1.90 5.92
C THR A 84 -4.50 -2.53 4.57
N LEU A 85 -5.36 -3.42 4.04
CA LEU A 85 -5.20 -3.97 2.69
C LEU A 85 -5.23 -2.88 1.61
N THR A 86 -6.20 -1.96 1.72
CA THR A 86 -6.34 -0.83 0.79
C THR A 86 -5.13 0.08 0.84
N LEU A 87 -4.68 0.42 2.05
CA LEU A 87 -3.54 1.29 2.26
C LEU A 87 -2.23 0.67 1.76
N ALA A 88 -2.04 -0.64 1.96
CA ALA A 88 -0.89 -1.37 1.42
C ALA A 88 -0.84 -1.34 -0.11
N ASN A 89 -1.98 -1.49 -0.78
CA ASN A 89 -2.05 -1.36 -2.24
C ASN A 89 -1.71 0.05 -2.72
N ILE A 90 -2.15 1.07 -1.99
CA ILE A 90 -1.82 2.48 -2.28
C ILE A 90 -0.32 2.75 -2.05
N PHE A 91 0.26 2.18 -0.98
CA PHE A 91 1.69 2.25 -0.74
C PHE A 91 2.48 1.61 -1.90
N MET A 92 2.06 0.42 -2.35
CA MET A 92 2.66 -0.27 -3.48
C MET A 92 2.55 0.53 -4.77
N TRP A 93 1.42 1.18 -5.04
CA TRP A 93 1.27 2.05 -6.21
C TRP A 93 2.36 3.13 -6.26
N LYS A 94 2.70 3.74 -5.12
CA LYS A 94 3.76 4.75 -5.04
C LYS A 94 5.14 4.13 -5.29
N TRP A 95 5.42 3.01 -4.63
CA TRP A 95 6.70 2.29 -4.79
C TRP A 95 6.90 1.80 -6.23
N GLU A 96 5.88 1.17 -6.84
CA GLU A 96 5.89 0.69 -8.22
C GLU A 96 6.16 1.83 -9.20
N LYS A 97 5.48 2.97 -9.03
CA LYS A 97 5.73 4.17 -9.85
C LYS A 97 7.16 4.71 -9.72
N GLN A 98 7.75 4.65 -8.53
CA GLN A 98 9.09 5.22 -8.29
C GLN A 98 10.22 4.27 -8.65
N SER A 99 10.02 2.97 -8.49
CA SER A 99 11.05 1.96 -8.65
C SER A 99 10.90 1.21 -9.98
N ILE A 100 9.74 0.59 -10.20
CA ILE A 100 9.54 -0.31 -11.34
C ILE A 100 9.27 0.50 -12.61
N CYS A 101 8.21 1.31 -12.65
CA CYS A 101 7.77 1.98 -13.87
C CYS A 101 8.80 2.95 -14.45
N LYS A 102 9.66 3.53 -13.60
CA LYS A 102 10.75 4.41 -14.05
C LYS A 102 11.92 3.66 -14.67
N GLN A 103 12.12 2.41 -14.30
CA GLN A 103 13.27 1.61 -14.72
C GLN A 103 12.91 0.58 -15.79
N LEU A 104 11.63 0.22 -15.93
CA LEU A 104 11.17 -0.80 -16.86
C LEU A 104 11.31 -0.33 -18.32
N PRO A 105 12.11 -1.01 -19.17
CA PRO A 105 12.18 -0.76 -20.60
C PRO A 105 10.86 -1.07 -21.33
N SER A 106 10.64 -0.42 -22.49
CA SER A 106 9.39 -0.52 -23.27
C SER A 106 8.99 -1.91 -23.78
N PHE A 107 9.83 -2.93 -23.61
CA PHE A 107 9.59 -4.30 -24.09
C PHE A 107 9.52 -5.34 -22.96
N GLU A 108 9.45 -4.89 -21.71
CA GLU A 108 9.31 -5.76 -20.55
C GLU A 108 7.85 -5.78 -20.04
N ILE A 109 7.46 -6.90 -19.43
CA ILE A 109 6.13 -7.09 -18.86
C ILE A 109 6.28 -7.10 -17.34
N TYR A 110 5.53 -6.22 -16.67
CA TYR A 110 5.41 -6.21 -15.22
C TYR A 110 3.98 -6.53 -14.81
N GLY A 111 3.85 -7.38 -13.79
CA GLY A 111 2.58 -7.67 -13.16
C GLY A 111 2.78 -7.86 -11.66
N ARG A 112 1.77 -7.47 -10.89
CA ARG A 112 1.69 -7.71 -9.46
C ARG A 112 0.43 -8.50 -9.15
N TYR A 113 0.57 -9.49 -8.29
CA TYR A 113 -0.56 -10.17 -7.66
C TYR A 113 -0.46 -9.96 -6.15
N VAL A 114 -1.62 -9.99 -5.48
CA VAL A 114 -1.72 -9.94 -4.03
C VAL A 114 -2.43 -11.21 -3.60
N THR A 115 -1.78 -12.00 -2.76
CA THR A 115 -2.35 -13.16 -2.07
C THR A 115 -2.85 -12.80 -0.69
#